data_AF-A0A261AW99-F1
#
_entry.id   AF-A0A261AW99-F1
#
_cell.length_a   1.000
_cell.length_b   1.000
_cell.length_c   1.000
_cell.angle_alpha   90.00
_cell.angle_beta   90.00
_cell.angle_gamma   90.00
#
_symmetry.space_group_name_H-M   'P 1'
#
loop_
_entity.id
_entity.type
_entity.pdbx_description
1 polymer ?
#
loop_
_entity_poly.entity_id
_entity_poly.type
_entity_poly.pdbx_seq_one_letter_code
_entity_poly.pdbx_strand_id
1 'polypeptide(L)'
;MQQFFMGFSRAEIIVMKHTVKYLTETMERLLYSNEFEVRRCATGEIVSQGRCHVNGAMNGNGGGASDEEVQKLLKERDAARSEAEKLHANYATLYAAYNQVREAANDIRTEFEDAREKLKLATAEIDEWQVKFMSIKENATNELERASREYEDLVQNHEENVKGLRLRAKRHAIELSSKNEEIDVLKKRVEELSAICDQLIEDVDLSDQMSAVSMDA
;
A
#
# COMPACT_ATOMS: atom_id res chain seq x y z
N MET A 1 -22.27 18.15 17.22
CA MET A 1 -22.20 19.23 16.21
C MET A 1 -21.85 20.53 16.91
N GLN A 2 -20.59 20.98 16.86
CA GLN A 2 -20.23 22.33 17.30
C GLN A 2 -20.74 23.33 16.26
N GLN A 3 -21.61 24.25 16.66
CA GLN A 3 -22.03 25.37 15.83
C GLN A 3 -20.86 26.35 15.68
N PHE A 4 -20.28 26.39 14.49
CA PHE A 4 -19.34 27.44 14.08
C PHE A 4 -20.14 28.57 13.45
N PHE A 5 -19.92 29.80 13.92
CA PHE A 5 -20.44 31.01 13.28
C PHE A 5 -19.22 31.78 12.77
N MET A 6 -19.13 31.98 11.45
CA MET A 6 -17.99 32.65 10.78
C MET A 6 -16.60 32.07 11.10
N GLY A 7 -16.47 30.74 11.17
CA GLY A 7 -15.16 30.07 11.32
C GLY A 7 -14.53 30.13 12.72
N PHE A 8 -15.12 30.87 13.66
CA PHE A 8 -14.68 30.90 15.06
C PHE A 8 -15.53 29.97 15.92
N SER A 9 -14.87 29.28 16.84
CA SER A 9 -15.53 28.52 17.89
C SER A 9 -16.29 29.47 18.83
N ARG A 10 -17.34 28.95 19.47
CA ARG A 10 -18.12 29.72 20.47
C ARG A 10 -17.25 30.26 21.61
N ALA A 11 -16.18 29.55 21.98
CA ALA A 11 -15.23 30.00 22.99
C ALA A 11 -14.43 31.23 22.53
N GLU A 12 -13.93 31.22 21.29
CA GLU A 12 -13.19 32.36 20.72
C GLU A 12 -14.06 33.61 20.61
N ILE A 13 -15.33 33.46 20.22
CA ILE A 13 -16.29 34.58 20.16
C ILE A 13 -16.52 35.20 21.54
N ILE A 14 -16.61 34.39 22.60
CA ILE A 14 -16.79 34.87 23.97
C ILE A 14 -15.55 35.61 24.46
N VAL A 15 -14.35 35.06 24.20
CA VAL A 15 -13.08 35.71 24.54
C VAL A 15 -12.97 37.06 23.85
N MET A 16 -13.20 37.12 22.53
CA MET A 16 -13.18 38.37 21.76
C MET A 16 -14.13 39.43 22.33
N LYS A 17 -15.38 39.06 22.66
CA LYS A 17 -16.35 40.00 23.25
C LYS A 17 -15.87 40.56 24.59
N HIS A 18 -15.26 39.73 25.44
CA HIS A 18 -14.70 40.18 26.71
C HIS A 18 -13.47 41.07 26.52
N THR A 19 -12.58 40.73 25.59
CA THR A 19 -11.38 41.53 25.30
C THR A 19 -11.75 42.91 24.76
N VAL A 20 -12.70 42.98 23.83
CA VAL A 20 -13.19 44.26 23.28
C VAL A 20 -13.79 45.11 24.39
N LYS A 21 -14.66 44.54 25.23
CA LYS A 21 -15.28 45.27 26.35
C LYS A 21 -14.23 45.82 27.33
N TYR A 22 -13.25 45.01 27.71
CA TYR A 22 -12.17 45.42 28.60
C TYR A 22 -11.32 46.55 27.99
N LEU A 23 -10.98 46.46 26.70
CA LEU A 23 -10.23 47.51 26.00
C LEU A 23 -11.01 48.81 25.92
N THR A 24 -12.31 48.75 25.61
CA THR A 24 -13.18 49.93 25.58
C THR A 24 -13.28 50.60 26.95
N GLU A 25 -13.51 49.83 28.02
CA GLU A 25 -13.57 50.35 29.40
C GLU A 25 -12.23 50.97 29.83
N THR A 26 -11.11 50.39 29.39
CA THR A 26 -9.76 50.92 29.67
C THR A 26 -9.49 52.21 28.91
N MET A 27 -9.90 52.28 27.63
CA MET A 27 -9.80 53.50 26.82
C MET A 27 -10.68 54.62 27.36
N GLU A 28 -11.92 54.33 27.76
CA GLU A 28 -12.81 55.32 28.39
C GLU A 28 -12.22 55.84 29.71
N ARG A 29 -11.65 54.96 30.55
CA ARG A 29 -10.90 55.40 31.73
C ARG A 29 -9.74 56.31 31.38
N LEU A 30 -8.95 56.00 30.35
CA LEU A 30 -7.79 56.82 29.99
C LEU A 30 -8.20 58.16 29.36
N LEU A 31 -9.29 58.21 28.59
CA LEU A 31 -9.77 59.43 27.94
C LEU A 31 -10.50 60.39 28.89
N TYR A 32 -11.15 59.86 29.93
CA TYR A 32 -11.97 60.64 30.86
C TYR A 32 -11.45 60.66 32.30
N SER A 33 -10.26 60.11 32.56
CA SER A 33 -9.58 60.21 33.85
C SER A 33 -9.00 61.60 34.08
N ASN A 34 -9.35 62.20 35.22
CA ASN A 34 -8.72 63.43 35.72
C ASN A 34 -7.29 63.20 36.26
N GLU A 35 -6.74 61.98 36.16
CA GLU A 35 -5.41 61.64 36.68
C GLU A 35 -4.27 62.01 35.72
N PHE A 36 -4.57 62.30 34.44
CA PHE A 36 -3.58 62.65 33.43
C PHE A 36 -4.04 63.83 32.56
N GLU A 37 -3.52 65.03 32.85
CA GLU A 37 -3.72 66.18 31.98
C GLU A 37 -2.73 66.11 30.80
N VAL A 38 -3.17 65.57 29.65
CA VAL A 38 -2.36 65.57 28.42
C VAL A 38 -2.49 66.96 27.78
N ARG A 39 -1.63 67.91 28.18
CA ARG A 39 -1.49 69.18 27.46
C ARG A 39 -0.75 68.94 26.14
N ARG A 40 -1.48 69.03 25.03
CA ARG A 40 -0.92 69.06 23.67
C ARG A 40 -0.71 70.51 23.27
N CYS A 41 0.48 70.85 22.78
CA CYS A 41 0.68 72.11 22.06
C CYS A 41 0.02 72.01 20.67
N ALA A 42 -0.22 73.16 20.02
CA ALA A 42 -0.88 73.25 18.71
C ALA A 42 -0.16 72.47 17.58
N THR A 43 1.07 71.99 17.82
CA THR A 43 1.88 71.18 16.90
C THR A 43 1.85 69.67 17.19
N GLY A 44 1.09 69.21 18.18
CA GLY A 44 0.80 67.77 18.39
C GLY A 44 1.82 66.96 19.20
N GLU A 45 2.92 67.56 19.67
CA GLU A 45 3.89 66.89 20.54
C GLU A 45 3.44 66.87 22.02
N ILE A 46 3.73 65.78 22.74
CA ILE A 46 3.41 65.58 24.16
C ILE A 46 4.53 66.22 24.99
N VAL A 47 4.23 67.31 25.72
CA VAL A 47 5.26 68.13 26.37
C VAL A 47 5.59 67.70 27.81
N SER A 48 4.74 66.93 28.49
CA SER A 48 5.11 66.29 29.76
C SER A 48 4.11 65.21 30.18
N GLN A 49 4.62 64.09 30.70
CA GLN A 49 3.83 63.12 31.46
C GLN A 49 4.28 63.17 32.92
N GLY A 50 3.54 63.86 33.77
CA GLY A 50 3.84 64.00 35.20
C GLY A 50 2.56 63.98 36.02
N ARG A 51 2.59 63.35 37.20
CA ARG A 51 1.48 63.33 38.17
C ARG A 51 1.17 64.75 38.63
N CYS A 52 -0.07 65.20 38.42
CA CYS A 52 -0.58 66.39 39.09
C CYS A 52 -0.68 66.12 40.60
N HIS A 53 0.13 66.81 41.40
CA HIS A 53 -0.09 66.90 42.85
C HIS A 53 -1.19 67.92 43.09
N VAL A 54 -2.34 67.47 43.61
CA VAL A 54 -3.47 68.33 43.95
C VAL A 54 -3.31 68.86 45.38
N ASN A 55 -3.31 70.19 45.48
CA ASN A 55 -3.51 71.06 46.65
C ASN A 55 -2.41 71.18 47.71
N GLY A 56 -2.00 72.44 47.95
CA GLY A 56 -1.45 72.87 49.24
C GLY A 56 -0.42 73.99 49.14
N ALA A 57 -0.86 75.22 49.40
CA ALA A 57 -0.12 76.37 49.95
C ALA A 57 1.38 76.53 49.61
N MET A 58 1.68 77.62 48.89
CA MET A 58 3.00 78.26 48.96
C MET A 58 3.34 78.55 50.43
N ASN A 59 4.38 77.89 50.95
CA ASN A 59 5.17 78.43 52.03
C ASN A 59 6.62 77.96 51.87
N GLY A 60 7.54 78.90 51.90
CA GLY A 60 8.95 78.66 51.68
C GLY A 60 9.58 77.84 52.80
N ASN A 61 10.26 76.77 52.44
CA ASN A 61 11.56 76.40 52.98
C ASN A 61 12.18 75.40 52.01
N GLY A 62 13.29 75.75 51.38
CA GLY A 62 14.03 74.87 50.48
C GLY A 62 14.61 73.69 51.26
N GLY A 63 13.81 72.64 51.45
CA GLY A 63 14.26 71.32 51.88
C GLY A 63 14.86 70.62 50.68
N GLY A 64 16.10 70.96 50.32
CA GLY A 64 16.89 70.10 49.45
C GLY A 64 16.99 68.72 50.10
N ALA A 65 16.78 67.65 49.32
CA ALA A 65 17.01 66.29 49.79
C ALA A 65 18.39 66.21 50.45
N SER A 66 18.48 65.51 51.57
CA SER A 66 19.79 65.29 52.21
C SER A 66 20.72 64.59 51.22
N ASP A 67 22.01 64.89 51.27
CA ASP A 67 23.02 64.27 50.38
C ASP A 67 22.93 62.73 50.41
N GLU A 68 22.57 62.17 51.57
CA GLU A 68 22.32 60.74 51.78
C GLU A 68 21.08 60.21 51.04
N GLU A 69 19.97 60.96 51.01
CA GLU A 69 18.77 60.59 50.25
C GLU A 69 19.01 60.66 48.74
N VAL A 70 19.75 61.67 48.28
CA VAL A 70 20.16 61.78 46.86
C VAL A 70 21.06 60.60 46.48
N GLN A 71 22.04 60.27 47.32
CA GLN A 71 22.93 59.13 47.11
C GLN A 71 22.17 57.80 47.07
N LYS A 72 21.14 57.64 47.91
CA LYS A 72 20.26 56.46 47.91
C LYS A 72 19.44 56.35 46.62
N LEU A 73 18.81 57.44 46.19
CA LEU A 73 18.01 57.49 44.96
C LEU A 73 18.86 57.22 43.71
N LEU A 74 20.10 57.70 43.67
CA LEU A 74 21.03 57.40 42.58
C LEU A 74 21.35 55.90 42.50
N LYS A 75 21.59 55.24 43.64
CA LYS A 75 21.81 53.78 43.70
C LYS A 75 20.58 53.00 43.26
N GLU A 76 19.40 53.39 43.72
CA GLU A 76 18.13 52.76 43.32
C GLU A 76 17.87 52.91 41.81
N ARG A 77 18.13 54.10 41.26
CA ARG A 77 18.05 54.36 39.81
C ARG A 77 19.03 53.47 39.04
N ASP A 78 20.28 53.37 39.48
CA ASP A 78 21.31 52.59 38.78
C ASP A 78 21.00 51.08 38.86
N ALA A 79 20.48 50.61 39.99
CA ALA A 79 19.99 49.24 40.14
C ALA A 79 18.80 48.96 39.21
N ALA A 80 17.81 49.85 39.17
CA ALA A 80 16.66 49.72 38.29
C ALA A 80 17.06 49.74 36.80
N ARG A 81 18.03 50.58 36.42
CA ARG A 81 18.58 50.59 35.07
C ARG A 81 19.27 49.26 34.73
N SER A 82 20.10 48.74 35.62
CA SER A 82 20.76 47.45 35.43
C SER A 82 19.75 46.30 35.30
N GLU A 83 18.68 46.33 36.09
CA GLU A 83 17.61 45.34 36.00
C GLU A 83 16.83 45.43 34.70
N ALA A 84 16.53 46.65 34.22
CA ALA A 84 15.90 46.86 32.92
C ALA A 84 16.76 46.34 31.77
N GLU A 85 18.07 46.58 31.79
CA GLU A 85 19.01 46.05 30.80
C GLU A 85 19.03 44.50 30.79
N LYS A 86 19.02 43.86 31.97
CA LYS A 86 18.92 42.40 32.09
C LYS A 86 17.59 41.88 31.55
N LEU A 87 16.48 42.55 31.85
CA LEU A 87 15.17 42.15 31.38
C LEU A 87 15.09 42.24 29.85
N HIS A 88 15.63 43.30 29.25
CA HIS A 88 15.72 43.42 27.80
C HIS A 88 16.55 42.29 27.17
N ALA A 89 17.70 41.95 27.75
CA ALA A 89 18.51 40.83 27.28
C ALA A 89 17.78 39.48 27.39
N ASN A 90 17.06 39.25 28.49
CA ASN A 90 16.25 38.05 28.68
C ASN A 90 15.10 37.98 27.66
N TYR A 91 14.41 39.08 27.40
CA TYR A 91 13.35 39.14 26.38
C TYR A 91 13.89 38.87 24.97
N ALA A 92 15.04 39.45 24.61
CA ALA A 92 15.66 39.20 23.31
C ALA A 92 15.99 37.72 23.13
N THR A 93 16.52 37.07 24.17
CA THR A 93 16.83 35.64 24.18
C THR A 93 15.56 34.79 24.06
N LEU A 94 14.53 35.11 24.84
CA LEU A 94 13.25 34.40 24.80
C LEU A 94 12.57 34.52 23.43
N TYR A 95 12.61 35.71 22.83
CA TYR A 95 12.06 35.93 21.49
C TYR A 95 12.80 35.13 20.41
N ALA A 96 14.13 35.06 20.49
CA ALA A 96 14.92 34.23 19.59
C ALA A 96 14.58 32.74 19.74
N ALA A 97 14.48 32.24 20.97
CA ALA A 97 14.09 30.85 21.25
C ALA A 97 12.67 30.54 20.76
N TYR A 98 11.72 31.46 20.94
CA TYR A 98 10.37 31.33 20.41
C TYR A 98 10.35 31.17 18.89
N ASN A 99 11.11 32.00 18.16
CA ASN A 99 11.17 31.91 16.71
C ASN A 99 11.77 30.59 16.23
N GLN A 100 12.81 30.09 16.91
CA GLN A 100 13.40 28.77 16.60
C GLN A 100 12.39 27.63 16.76
N VAL A 101 11.65 27.63 17.87
CA VAL A 101 10.60 26.61 18.11
C VAL A 101 9.49 26.72 17.07
N ARG A 102 9.10 27.94 16.69
CA ARG A 102 8.09 28.18 15.66
C ARG A 102 8.53 27.65 14.30
N GLU A 103 9.78 27.85 13.91
CA GLU A 103 10.36 27.32 12.68
C GLU A 103 10.39 25.79 12.70
N ALA A 104 10.94 25.19 13.77
CA ALA A 104 10.95 23.73 13.93
C ALA A 104 9.54 23.12 13.88
N ALA A 105 8.54 23.79 14.45
CA ALA A 105 7.15 23.34 14.41
C ALA A 105 6.51 23.43 13.01
N ASN A 106 7.01 24.32 12.15
CA ASN A 106 6.60 24.37 10.75
C ASN A 106 7.27 23.27 9.94
N ASP A 107 8.58 23.05 10.14
CA ASP A 107 9.33 22.00 9.44
C ASP A 107 8.75 20.61 9.73
N ILE A 108 8.49 20.30 10.99
CA ILE A 108 7.85 19.03 11.39
C ILE A 108 6.47 18.86 10.74
N ARG A 109 5.70 19.95 10.58
CA ARG A 109 4.38 19.89 9.95
C ARG A 109 4.50 19.53 8.47
N THR A 110 5.45 20.15 7.76
CA THR A 110 5.71 19.85 6.35
C THR A 110 6.22 18.42 6.17
N GLU A 111 7.17 17.98 7.01
CA GLU A 111 7.67 16.60 6.97
C GLU A 111 6.56 15.57 7.24
N PHE A 112 5.67 15.87 8.17
CA PHE A 112 4.52 15.01 8.46
C PHE A 112 3.55 14.92 7.27
N GLU A 113 3.27 16.05 6.61
CA GLU A 113 2.42 16.08 5.41
C GLU A 113 3.05 15.27 4.27
N ASP A 114 4.35 15.42 4.02
CA ASP A 114 5.09 14.65 3.02
C ASP A 114 5.09 13.14 3.34
N ALA A 115 5.35 12.77 4.59
CA ALA A 115 5.33 11.38 5.04
C ALA A 115 3.94 10.76 4.88
N ARG A 116 2.88 11.53 5.20
CA ARG A 116 1.50 11.11 5.04
C ARG A 116 1.15 10.86 3.57
N GLU A 117 1.62 11.70 2.66
CA GLU A 117 1.37 11.51 1.22
C GLU A 117 2.13 10.30 0.66
N LYS A 118 3.40 10.12 1.05
CA LYS A 118 4.17 8.91 0.72
C LYS A 118 3.49 7.64 1.20
N LEU A 119 2.92 7.65 2.41
CA LEU A 119 2.19 6.51 2.96
C LEU A 119 0.94 6.17 2.12
N LYS A 120 0.18 7.18 1.68
CA LYS A 120 -0.98 6.97 0.80
C LYS A 120 -0.59 6.33 -0.52
N LEU A 121 0.46 6.84 -1.18
CA LEU A 121 0.96 6.28 -2.43
C LEU A 121 1.44 4.84 -2.26
N ALA A 122 2.21 4.56 -1.19
CA ALA A 122 2.66 3.21 -0.88
C ALA A 122 1.48 2.25 -0.61
N THR A 123 0.41 2.73 0.04
CA THR A 123 -0.79 1.94 0.30
C THR A 123 -1.52 1.60 -1.01
N ALA A 124 -1.68 2.59 -1.89
CA ALA A 124 -2.28 2.38 -3.21
C ALA A 124 -1.45 1.42 -4.08
N GLU A 125 -0.12 1.50 -4.01
CA GLU A 125 0.78 0.58 -4.70
C GLU A 125 0.64 -0.86 -4.18
N ILE A 126 0.53 -1.05 -2.86
CA ILE A 126 0.28 -2.37 -2.26
C ILE A 126 -1.05 -2.95 -2.74
N ASP A 127 -2.12 -2.14 -2.78
CA ASP A 127 -3.43 -2.58 -3.26
C ASP A 127 -3.36 -3.02 -4.74
N GLU A 128 -2.65 -2.27 -5.58
CA GLU A 128 -2.43 -2.62 -6.99
C GLU A 128 -1.66 -3.94 -7.14
N TRP A 129 -0.58 -4.13 -6.37
CA TRP A 129 0.19 -5.37 -6.37
C TRP A 129 -0.62 -6.56 -5.86
N GLN A 130 -1.48 -6.36 -4.87
CA GLN A 130 -2.37 -7.40 -4.37
C GLN A 130 -3.35 -7.88 -5.44
N VAL A 131 -3.94 -6.94 -6.20
CA VAL A 131 -4.82 -7.28 -7.33
C VAL A 131 -4.07 -8.06 -8.41
N LYS A 132 -2.88 -7.58 -8.82
CA LYS A 132 -2.04 -8.28 -9.81
C LYS A 132 -1.67 -9.69 -9.35
N PHE A 133 -1.26 -9.83 -8.10
CA PHE A 133 -0.90 -11.13 -7.53
C PHE A 133 -2.08 -12.11 -7.55
N MET A 134 -3.27 -11.66 -7.15
CA MET A 134 -4.47 -12.49 -7.18
C MET A 134 -4.84 -12.91 -8.60
N SER A 135 -4.76 -12.01 -9.57
CA SER A 135 -5.03 -12.32 -10.98
C SER A 135 -4.04 -13.35 -11.54
N ILE A 136 -2.74 -13.20 -11.26
CA ILE A 136 -1.72 -14.17 -11.71
C ILE A 136 -1.96 -15.53 -11.05
N LYS A 137 -2.25 -15.54 -9.75
CA LYS A 137 -2.55 -16.77 -9.01
C LYS A 137 -3.75 -17.49 -9.62
N GLU A 138 -4.84 -16.78 -9.88
CA GLU A 138 -6.05 -17.33 -10.49
C GLU A 138 -5.79 -17.88 -11.89
N ASN A 139 -5.05 -17.14 -12.73
CA ASN A 139 -4.71 -17.62 -14.06
C ASN A 139 -3.85 -18.90 -14.00
N ALA A 140 -2.83 -18.92 -13.14
CA ALA A 140 -1.97 -20.10 -12.96
C ALA A 140 -2.75 -21.31 -12.44
N THR A 141 -3.70 -21.12 -11.51
CA THR A 141 -4.57 -22.21 -11.04
C THR A 141 -5.48 -22.73 -12.15
N ASN A 142 -6.08 -21.82 -12.94
CA ASN A 142 -6.96 -22.22 -14.04
C ASN A 142 -6.20 -22.96 -15.14
N GLU A 143 -5.00 -22.51 -15.49
CA GLU A 143 -4.14 -23.19 -16.46
C GLU A 143 -3.71 -24.58 -15.96
N LEU A 144 -3.36 -24.71 -14.68
CA LEU A 144 -3.02 -26.00 -14.07
C LEU A 144 -4.21 -26.97 -14.03
N GLU A 145 -5.40 -26.49 -13.69
CA GLU A 145 -6.62 -27.29 -13.70
C GLU A 145 -7.01 -27.73 -15.11
N ARG A 146 -6.82 -26.87 -16.11
CA ARG A 146 -7.04 -27.21 -17.52
C ARG A 146 -6.05 -28.28 -17.97
N ALA A 147 -4.76 -28.08 -17.71
CA ALA A 147 -3.71 -29.04 -18.09
C ALA A 147 -3.90 -30.39 -17.40
N SER A 148 -4.31 -30.40 -16.13
CA SER A 148 -4.62 -31.64 -15.40
C SER A 148 -5.77 -32.41 -16.05
N ARG A 149 -6.87 -31.72 -16.40
CA ARG A 149 -8.02 -32.34 -17.09
C ARG A 149 -7.62 -32.91 -18.45
N GLU A 150 -6.89 -32.14 -19.25
CA GLU A 150 -6.40 -32.59 -20.56
C GLU A 150 -5.50 -33.82 -20.46
N TYR A 151 -4.67 -33.88 -19.41
CA TYR A 151 -3.83 -35.03 -19.14
C TYR A 151 -4.65 -36.27 -18.75
N GLU A 152 -5.63 -36.12 -17.87
CA GLU A 152 -6.55 -37.21 -17.49
C GLU A 152 -7.29 -37.77 -18.71
N ASP A 153 -7.85 -36.90 -19.55
CA ASP A 153 -8.52 -37.29 -20.80
C ASP A 153 -7.56 -38.03 -21.75
N LEU A 154 -6.32 -37.54 -21.89
CA LEU A 154 -5.31 -38.18 -22.73
C LEU A 154 -4.95 -39.58 -22.23
N VAL A 155 -4.78 -39.74 -20.92
CA VAL A 155 -4.47 -41.04 -20.29
C VAL A 155 -5.64 -42.01 -20.51
N GLN A 156 -6.87 -41.58 -20.28
CA GLN A 156 -8.05 -42.42 -20.50
C GLN A 156 -8.17 -42.87 -21.96
N ASN A 157 -8.05 -41.93 -22.90
CA ASN A 157 -8.08 -42.23 -24.33
C ASN A 157 -6.95 -43.20 -24.73
N HIS A 158 -5.75 -43.02 -24.17
CA HIS A 158 -4.64 -43.94 -24.40
C HIS A 158 -4.96 -45.36 -23.91
N GLU A 159 -5.49 -45.50 -22.69
CA GLU A 159 -5.88 -46.79 -22.14
C GLU A 159 -6.94 -47.51 -22.98
N GLU A 160 -7.96 -46.78 -23.43
CA GLU A 160 -9.02 -47.31 -24.30
C GLU A 160 -8.45 -47.79 -25.64
N ASN A 161 -7.57 -46.99 -26.25
CA ASN A 161 -6.88 -47.36 -27.49
C ASN A 161 -6.01 -48.61 -27.31
N VAL A 162 -5.26 -48.70 -26.21
CA VAL A 162 -4.43 -49.88 -25.90
C VAL A 162 -5.30 -51.13 -25.70
N LYS A 163 -6.42 -51.02 -24.97
CA LYS A 163 -7.40 -52.11 -24.83
C LYS A 163 -7.94 -52.55 -26.19
N GLY A 164 -8.33 -51.61 -27.05
CA GLY A 164 -8.83 -51.88 -28.40
C GLY A 164 -7.80 -52.53 -29.32
N LEU A 165 -6.55 -52.06 -29.31
CA LEU A 165 -5.44 -52.68 -30.06
C LEU A 165 -5.17 -54.10 -29.57
N ARG A 166 -5.15 -54.32 -28.25
CA ARG A 166 -4.94 -55.66 -27.66
C ARG A 166 -6.03 -56.63 -28.09
N LEU A 167 -7.29 -56.21 -28.13
CA LEU A 167 -8.40 -57.06 -28.62
C LEU A 167 -8.25 -57.40 -30.11
N ARG A 168 -7.91 -56.42 -30.96
CA ARG A 168 -7.65 -56.67 -32.39
C ARG A 168 -6.49 -57.64 -32.61
N ALA A 169 -5.39 -57.47 -31.87
CA ALA A 169 -4.25 -58.38 -31.94
C ALA A 169 -4.63 -59.82 -31.56
N LYS A 170 -5.40 -60.00 -30.47
CA LYS A 170 -5.91 -61.32 -30.07
C LYS A 170 -6.81 -61.94 -31.13
N ARG A 171 -7.71 -61.16 -31.74
CA ARG A 171 -8.58 -61.64 -32.82
C ARG A 171 -7.76 -62.14 -34.02
N HIS A 172 -6.80 -61.34 -34.48
CA HIS A 172 -5.94 -61.74 -35.59
C HIS A 172 -5.06 -62.95 -35.26
N ALA A 173 -4.62 -63.11 -34.01
CA ALA A 173 -3.90 -64.31 -33.57
C ALA A 173 -4.76 -65.58 -33.66
N ILE A 174 -6.05 -65.50 -33.27
CA ILE A 174 -7.00 -66.62 -33.40
C ILE A 174 -7.27 -66.93 -34.88
N GLU A 175 -7.52 -65.91 -35.70
CA GLU A 175 -7.73 -66.06 -37.15
C GLU A 175 -6.51 -66.74 -37.81
N LEU A 176 -5.28 -66.32 -37.47
CA LEU A 176 -4.06 -66.94 -37.95
C LEU A 176 -3.94 -68.41 -37.53
N SER A 177 -4.24 -68.73 -36.27
CA SER A 177 -4.24 -70.12 -35.77
C SER A 177 -5.20 -70.99 -36.58
N SER A 178 -6.44 -70.52 -36.77
CA SER A 178 -7.46 -71.24 -37.54
C SER A 178 -7.04 -71.43 -39.00
N LYS A 179 -6.42 -70.42 -39.62
CA LYS A 179 -5.91 -70.54 -40.99
C LYS A 179 -4.73 -71.50 -41.11
N ASN A 180 -3.86 -71.55 -40.11
CA ASN A 180 -2.78 -72.54 -40.08
C ASN A 180 -3.33 -73.97 -39.95
N GLU A 181 -4.32 -74.19 -39.10
CA GLU A 181 -5.00 -75.49 -38.99
C GLU A 181 -5.65 -75.91 -40.33
N GLU A 182 -6.32 -74.97 -41.01
CA GLU A 182 -6.90 -75.20 -42.35
C GLU A 182 -5.83 -75.59 -43.38
N ILE A 183 -4.68 -74.90 -43.38
CA ILE A 183 -3.54 -75.22 -44.24
C ILE A 183 -3.03 -76.64 -43.95
N ASP A 184 -2.89 -77.02 -42.68
CA ASP A 184 -2.38 -78.35 -42.32
C ASP A 184 -3.33 -79.48 -42.75
N VAL A 185 -4.64 -79.26 -42.65
CA VAL A 185 -5.66 -80.20 -43.17
C VAL A 185 -5.56 -80.30 -44.70
N LEU A 186 -5.45 -79.17 -45.40
CA LEU A 186 -5.33 -79.15 -46.86
C LEU A 186 -4.04 -79.82 -47.34
N LYS A 187 -2.91 -79.61 -46.65
CA LYS A 187 -1.64 -80.29 -46.95
C LYS A 187 -1.79 -81.81 -46.85
N LYS A 188 -2.34 -82.33 -45.75
CA LYS A 188 -2.59 -83.77 -45.59
C LYS A 188 -3.47 -84.32 -46.69
N ARG A 189 -4.53 -83.60 -47.07
CA ARG A 189 -5.42 -84.03 -48.14
C ARG A 189 -4.74 -84.06 -49.52
N VAL A 190 -3.84 -83.13 -49.78
CA VAL A 190 -3.01 -83.16 -51.00
C VAL A 190 -2.06 -84.36 -50.97
N GLU A 191 -1.39 -84.62 -49.85
CA GLU A 191 -0.51 -85.79 -49.67
C GLU A 191 -1.28 -87.11 -49.89
N GLU A 192 -2.48 -87.24 -49.31
CA GLU A 192 -3.36 -88.40 -49.51
C GLU A 192 -3.77 -88.57 -50.97
N LEU A 193 -4.17 -87.49 -51.66
CA LEU A 193 -4.54 -87.53 -53.07
C LEU A 193 -3.35 -87.90 -53.96
N SER A 194 -2.17 -87.36 -53.68
CA SER A 194 -0.93 -87.72 -54.38
C SER A 194 -0.63 -89.21 -54.22
N ALA A 195 -0.72 -89.76 -53.00
CA ALA A 195 -0.50 -91.18 -52.76
C ALA A 195 -1.51 -92.08 -53.50
N ILE A 196 -2.79 -91.69 -53.56
CA ILE A 196 -3.81 -92.40 -54.34
C ILE A 196 -3.49 -92.37 -55.84
N CYS A 197 -3.07 -91.20 -56.36
CA CYS A 197 -2.64 -91.07 -57.75
C CYS A 197 -1.43 -91.96 -58.06
N ASP A 198 -0.43 -91.99 -57.19
CA ASP A 198 0.76 -92.83 -57.35
C ASP A 198 0.38 -94.32 -57.36
N GLN A 199 -0.49 -94.76 -56.44
CA GLN A 199 -1.00 -96.14 -56.41
C GLN A 199 -1.78 -96.50 -57.69
N LEU A 200 -2.61 -95.59 -58.20
CA LEU A 200 -3.36 -95.81 -59.43
C LEU A 200 -2.45 -95.95 -60.65
N ILE A 201 -1.36 -95.17 -60.71
CA ILE A 201 -0.35 -95.29 -61.77
C ILE A 201 0.32 -96.66 -61.69
N GLU A 202 0.71 -97.07 -60.48
CA GLU A 202 1.36 -98.37 -60.25
C GLU A 202 0.43 -99.54 -60.62
N ASP A 203 -0.86 -99.46 -60.28
CA ASP A 203 -1.88 -100.45 -60.65
C ASP A 203 -2.08 -100.53 -62.18
N VAL A 204 -2.06 -99.40 -62.88
CA VAL A 204 -2.14 -99.34 -64.36
C VAL A 204 -0.90 -99.97 -64.99
N ASP A 205 0.30 -99.62 -64.50
CA ASP A 205 1.57 -100.18 -64.98
C ASP A 205 1.63 -101.71 -64.78
N LEU A 206 1.12 -102.22 -63.65
CA LEU A 206 0.99 -103.66 -63.39
C LEU A 206 -0.01 -104.33 -64.35
N SER A 207 -1.14 -103.69 -64.61
CA SER A 207 -2.14 -104.18 -65.56
C SER A 207 -1.58 -104.26 -66.99
N ASP A 208 -0.83 -103.26 -67.43
CA ASP A 208 -0.17 -103.25 -68.74
C ASP A 208 0.90 -104.34 -68.86
N GLN A 209 1.67 -104.58 -67.80
CA GLN A 209 2.63 -105.70 -67.74
C GLN A 209 1.91 -107.07 -67.81
N MET A 210 0.80 -107.25 -67.11
CA MET A 210 0.02 -108.50 -67.18
C MET A 210 -0.64 -108.71 -68.54
N SER A 211 -1.08 -107.64 -69.20
CA SER A 211 -1.61 -107.67 -70.57
C SER A 211 -0.55 -108.08 -71.60
N ALA A 212 0.69 -107.56 -71.46
CA ALA A 212 1.82 -107.95 -72.30
C ALA A 212 2.22 -109.42 -72.12
N VAL A 213 2.21 -109.94 -70.89
CA VAL A 213 2.51 -111.36 -70.59
C VAL A 213 1.40 -112.30 -71.10
N SER A 214 0.15 -111.85 -71.17
CA SER A 214 -0.97 -112.63 -71.72
C SER A 214 -1.00 -112.68 -73.26
N MET A 215 -0.24 -111.84 -73.96
CA MET A 215 -0.12 -111.87 -75.43
C MET A 215 1.04 -112.74 -75.95
N ASP A 216 2.00 -113.09 -75.09
CA ASP A 216 3.20 -113.88 -75.43
C ASP A 216 3.13 -115.38 -75.00
N ALA A 217 1.96 -115.85 -74.55
CA ALA A 217 1.67 -117.26 -74.22
C ALA A 217 0.65 -117.87 -75.19
#